data_AF-A0A2G9P5E5-F1
#
_entry.id   AF-A0A2G9P5E5-F1
#
_cell.length_a   1.000
_cell.length_b   1.000
_cell.length_c   1.000
_cell.angle_alpha   90.00
_cell.angle_beta   90.00
_cell.angle_gamma   90.00
#
_symmetry.space_group_name_H-M   'P 1'
#
loop_
_entity.id
_entity.type
_entity.pdbx_description
1 polymer ?
#
loop_
_entity_poly.entity_id
_entity_poly.type
_entity_poly.pdbx_seq_one_letter_code
_entity_poly.pdbx_strand_id
1 'polypeptide(L)'
;MFKELLKSREAVKKLSPKFDELTMDIQDLFQQSKDPFFVAMLLFKLAQEREATNKILSDINDKYDNIMLELKTGKVPEVKEENSFILLAEQDKKIMDLVTKKNAVTASEIQTELNYKGVNAASQRLNKLFKEGYLKKAQSGKKVLYFIKQNF
;
A
#
# COMPACT_ATOMS: atom_id res chain seq x y z
N MET A 1 9.69 -44.76 -18.80
CA MET A 1 9.16 -43.39 -18.97
C MET A 1 7.66 -43.29 -18.68
N PHE A 2 6.76 -43.85 -19.50
CA PHE A 2 5.30 -43.72 -19.29
C PHE A 2 4.79 -44.33 -17.95
N LYS A 3 5.39 -45.44 -17.51
CA LYS A 3 5.10 -46.06 -16.20
C LYS A 3 5.51 -45.19 -15.00
N GLU A 4 6.49 -44.31 -15.14
CA GLU A 4 6.89 -43.39 -14.07
C GLU A 4 5.94 -42.20 -13.97
N LEU A 5 5.47 -41.68 -15.10
CA LEU A 5 4.40 -40.67 -15.19
C LEU A 5 3.11 -41.11 -14.47
N LEU A 6 2.72 -42.38 -14.63
CA LEU A 6 1.56 -42.95 -13.94
C LEU A 6 1.75 -43.04 -12.43
N LYS A 7 2.98 -43.29 -11.95
CA LYS A 7 3.30 -43.29 -10.51
C LYS A 7 3.22 -41.88 -9.92
N SER A 8 3.65 -40.88 -10.68
CA SER A 8 3.53 -39.47 -10.31
C SER A 8 2.08 -38.99 -10.30
N ARG A 9 1.20 -39.57 -11.14
CA ARG A 9 -0.24 -39.25 -11.17
C ARG A 9 -0.94 -39.55 -9.85
N GLU A 10 -0.69 -40.71 -9.24
CA GLU A 10 -1.31 -41.06 -7.95
C GLU A 10 -0.83 -40.16 -6.80
N ALA A 11 0.43 -39.71 -6.85
CA ALA A 11 0.98 -38.78 -5.88
C ALA A 11 0.38 -37.37 -6.03
N VAL A 12 0.20 -36.91 -7.27
CA VAL A 12 -0.37 -35.59 -7.61
C VAL A 12 -1.86 -35.51 -7.31
N LYS A 13 -2.60 -36.61 -7.51
CA LYS A 13 -4.04 -36.73 -7.20
C LYS A 13 -4.37 -36.46 -5.72
N LYS A 14 -3.44 -36.78 -4.82
CA LYS A 14 -3.57 -36.49 -3.39
C LYS A 14 -3.33 -35.02 -3.03
N LEU A 15 -2.69 -34.24 -3.90
CA LEU A 15 -2.30 -32.86 -3.63
C LEU A 15 -3.40 -31.85 -3.97
N SER A 16 -4.18 -32.09 -5.03
CA SER A 16 -5.29 -31.20 -5.41
C SER A 16 -6.18 -31.83 -6.51
N PRO A 17 -7.51 -31.77 -6.38
CA PRO A 17 -8.44 -32.24 -7.41
C PRO A 17 -8.38 -31.44 -8.72
N LYS A 18 -7.87 -30.20 -8.71
CA LYS A 18 -7.68 -29.41 -9.94
C LYS A 18 -6.59 -29.96 -10.86
N PHE A 19 -5.68 -30.77 -10.33
CA PHE A 19 -4.63 -31.39 -11.13
C PHE A 19 -5.11 -32.62 -11.92
N ASP A 20 -6.20 -33.27 -11.50
CA ASP A 20 -6.77 -34.41 -12.22
C ASP A 20 -7.37 -34.00 -13.57
N GLU A 21 -8.06 -32.85 -13.61
CA GLU A 21 -8.53 -32.24 -14.87
C GLU A 21 -7.35 -31.99 -15.81
N LEU A 22 -6.29 -31.37 -15.29
CA LEU A 22 -5.09 -31.05 -16.07
C LEU A 22 -4.35 -32.31 -16.59
N THR A 23 -4.41 -33.43 -15.88
CA THR A 23 -3.73 -34.67 -16.30
C THR A 23 -4.53 -35.49 -17.33
N MET A 24 -5.85 -35.38 -17.38
CA MET A 24 -6.64 -35.93 -18.47
C MET A 24 -6.32 -35.18 -19.78
N ASP A 25 -6.22 -33.85 -19.73
CA ASP A 25 -5.85 -33.02 -20.87
C ASP A 25 -4.45 -33.35 -21.43
N ILE A 26 -3.49 -33.68 -20.57
CA ILE A 26 -2.11 -34.03 -20.99
C ILE A 26 -2.06 -35.34 -21.80
N GLN A 27 -2.92 -36.31 -21.49
CA GLN A 27 -2.96 -37.58 -22.25
C GLN A 27 -3.50 -37.37 -23.67
N ASP A 28 -4.53 -36.53 -23.81
CA ASP A 28 -5.11 -36.19 -25.10
C ASP A 28 -4.17 -35.29 -25.91
N LEU A 29 -3.51 -34.33 -25.25
CA LEU A 29 -2.44 -33.51 -25.82
C LEU A 29 -1.28 -34.35 -26.37
N PHE A 30 -0.91 -35.43 -25.67
CA PHE A 30 0.18 -36.32 -26.11
C PHE A 30 -0.21 -37.18 -27.33
N GLN A 31 -1.49 -37.52 -27.48
CA GLN A 31 -1.96 -38.19 -28.70
C GLN A 31 -2.01 -37.21 -29.88
N GLN A 32 -2.45 -35.97 -29.64
CA GLN A 32 -2.49 -34.91 -30.66
C GLN A 32 -1.09 -34.38 -31.01
N SER A 33 -0.11 -34.45 -30.11
CA SER A 33 1.27 -34.03 -30.38
C SER A 33 2.02 -34.91 -31.39
N LYS A 34 1.41 -36.03 -31.82
CA LYS A 34 1.90 -36.81 -32.97
C LYS A 34 1.67 -36.09 -34.30
N ASP A 35 0.76 -35.12 -34.34
CA ASP A 35 0.54 -34.24 -35.48
C ASP A 35 1.54 -33.05 -35.43
N PRO A 36 2.45 -32.92 -36.42
CA PRO A 36 3.37 -31.79 -36.49
C PRO A 36 2.70 -30.42 -36.54
N PHE A 37 1.49 -30.32 -37.12
CA PHE A 37 0.75 -29.06 -37.20
C PHE A 37 0.27 -28.61 -35.82
N PHE A 38 -0.18 -29.56 -34.99
CA PHE A 38 -0.57 -29.29 -33.61
C PHE A 38 0.61 -28.77 -32.78
N VAL A 39 1.78 -29.41 -32.91
CA VAL A 39 3.02 -28.96 -32.26
C VAL A 39 3.43 -27.57 -32.73
N ALA A 40 3.35 -27.29 -34.03
CA ALA A 40 3.65 -25.97 -34.58
C ALA A 40 2.70 -24.88 -34.03
N MET A 41 1.41 -25.19 -33.87
CA MET A 41 0.43 -24.29 -33.27
C MET A 41 0.75 -23.99 -31.80
N LEU A 42 1.13 -24.99 -31.02
CA LEU A 42 1.56 -24.81 -29.62
C LEU A 42 2.83 -23.96 -29.53
N LEU A 43 3.82 -24.19 -30.39
CA LEU A 43 5.05 -23.39 -30.44
C LEU A 43 4.76 -21.94 -30.85
N PHE A 44 3.86 -21.73 -31.80
CA PHE A 44 3.40 -20.40 -32.19
C PHE A 44 2.71 -19.69 -31.02
N LYS A 45 1.80 -20.37 -30.32
CA LYS A 45 1.16 -19.82 -29.12
C LYS A 45 2.16 -19.50 -28.01
N LEU A 46 3.12 -20.38 -27.77
CA LEU A 46 4.20 -20.14 -26.83
C LEU A 46 5.05 -18.91 -27.20
N ALA A 47 5.33 -18.72 -28.50
CA ALA A 47 6.03 -17.54 -28.98
C ALA A 47 5.23 -16.25 -28.74
N GLN A 48 3.92 -16.26 -28.98
CA GLN A 48 3.02 -15.12 -28.69
C GLN A 48 3.01 -14.78 -27.19
N GLU A 49 2.88 -15.78 -26.32
CA GLU A 49 2.89 -15.58 -24.87
C GLU A 49 4.25 -15.04 -24.39
N ARG A 50 5.36 -15.50 -24.98
CA ARG A 50 6.70 -14.93 -24.72
C ARG A 50 6.81 -13.48 -25.12
N GLU A 51 6.28 -13.10 -26.28
CA GLU A 51 6.26 -11.71 -26.73
C GLU A 51 5.44 -10.82 -25.77
N ALA A 52 4.26 -11.28 -25.36
CA ALA A 52 3.43 -10.61 -24.36
C ALA A 52 4.15 -10.46 -23.01
N THR A 53 4.81 -11.52 -22.54
CA THR A 53 5.59 -11.50 -21.30
C THR A 53 6.76 -10.51 -21.39
N ASN A 54 7.49 -10.50 -22.50
CA ASN A 54 8.59 -9.57 -22.71
C ASN A 54 8.12 -8.11 -22.71
N LYS A 55 6.95 -7.83 -23.28
CA LYS A 55 6.34 -6.50 -23.23
C LYS A 55 6.03 -6.07 -21.80
N ILE A 56 5.42 -6.96 -21.01
CA ILE A 56 5.15 -6.70 -19.58
C ILE A 56 6.46 -6.43 -18.82
N LEU A 57 7.51 -7.21 -19.09
CA LEU A 57 8.82 -6.99 -18.49
C LEU A 57 9.41 -5.62 -18.87
N SER A 58 9.28 -5.21 -20.13
CA SER A 58 9.68 -3.87 -20.58
C SER A 58 8.92 -2.79 -19.82
N ASP A 59 7.59 -2.90 -19.75
CA ASP A 59 6.75 -1.93 -19.04
C ASP A 59 7.09 -1.83 -17.54
N ILE A 60 7.47 -2.94 -16.91
CA ILE A 60 7.93 -2.98 -15.52
C ILE A 60 9.27 -2.28 -15.37
N ASN A 61 10.23 -2.53 -16.27
CA ASN A 61 11.53 -1.87 -16.26
C ASN A 61 11.38 -0.36 -16.44
N ASP A 62 10.54 0.08 -17.39
CA ASP A 62 10.28 1.50 -17.62
C ASP A 62 9.70 2.17 -16.36
N LYS A 63 8.77 1.50 -15.67
CA LYS A 63 8.23 2.01 -14.39
C LYS A 63 9.30 2.06 -13.31
N TYR A 64 10.16 1.06 -13.23
CA TYR A 64 11.25 1.03 -12.25
C TYR A 64 12.25 2.16 -12.49
N ASP A 65 12.63 2.41 -13.75
CA ASP A 65 13.53 3.49 -14.12
C ASP A 65 12.92 4.86 -13.80
N ASN A 66 11.62 5.04 -14.04
CA ASN A 66 10.89 6.25 -13.65
C ASN A 66 10.91 6.45 -12.13
N ILE A 67 10.62 5.42 -11.33
CA ILE A 67 10.69 5.48 -9.86
C ILE A 67 12.11 5.80 -9.41
N MET A 68 13.13 5.15 -10.00
CA MET A 68 14.53 5.38 -9.65
C MET A 68 14.97 6.81 -10.01
N LEU A 69 14.47 7.36 -11.11
CA LEU A 69 14.69 8.75 -11.50
C LEU A 69 14.02 9.70 -10.52
N GLU A 70 12.78 9.46 -10.11
CA GLU A 70 12.07 10.25 -9.10
C GLU A 70 12.79 10.25 -7.74
N LEU A 71 13.27 9.09 -7.30
CA LEU A 71 14.06 8.94 -6.08
C LEU A 71 15.40 9.71 -6.15
N LYS A 72 16.12 9.62 -7.28
CA LYS A 72 17.41 10.32 -7.48
C LYS A 72 17.24 11.83 -7.64
N THR A 73 16.15 12.28 -8.26
CA THR A 73 15.87 13.70 -8.52
C THR A 73 15.17 14.40 -7.35
N GLY A 74 14.91 13.70 -6.23
CA GLY A 74 14.32 14.28 -5.04
C GLY A 74 12.86 14.73 -5.20
N LYS A 75 12.19 14.29 -6.28
CA LYS A 75 10.75 14.52 -6.52
C LYS A 75 9.90 13.39 -5.93
N VAL A 76 10.30 12.88 -4.77
CA VAL A 76 9.41 12.02 -3.99
C VAL A 76 8.33 12.96 -3.44
N PRO A 77 7.04 12.78 -3.77
CA PRO A 77 6.01 13.39 -2.94
C PRO A 77 6.26 12.86 -1.54
N GLU A 78 6.60 13.73 -0.58
CA GLU A 78 6.85 13.38 0.81
C GLU A 78 5.79 12.38 1.29
N VAL A 79 6.10 11.09 1.23
CA VAL A 79 5.51 10.12 2.14
C VAL A 79 6.20 10.49 3.43
N LYS A 80 5.55 11.38 4.19
CA LYS A 80 5.93 11.63 5.57
C LYS A 80 5.91 10.28 6.26
N GLU A 81 7.08 9.67 6.38
CA GLU A 81 7.31 8.62 7.34
C GLU A 81 6.91 9.22 8.69
N GLU A 82 5.73 8.84 9.17
CA GLU A 82 5.19 9.14 10.49
C GLU A 82 6.02 8.38 11.56
N ASN A 83 7.34 8.59 11.60
CA ASN A 83 8.23 8.05 12.65
C ASN A 83 9.57 8.81 12.75
N SER A 84 9.61 10.08 12.35
CA SER A 84 10.60 10.97 12.96
C SER A 84 10.09 11.30 14.37
N PHE A 85 10.86 10.97 15.41
CA PHE A 85 10.65 11.49 16.76
C PHE A 85 10.86 13.01 16.73
N ILE A 86 9.87 13.75 16.20
CA ILE A 86 9.87 15.20 16.22
C ILE A 86 9.58 15.59 17.66
N LEU A 87 10.63 16.00 18.38
CA LEU A 87 10.50 16.67 19.66
C LEU A 87 9.54 17.86 19.48
N LEU A 88 8.33 17.72 20.02
CA LEU A 88 7.35 18.81 20.05
C LEU A 88 7.96 20.02 20.75
N ALA A 89 7.76 21.20 20.18
CA ALA A 89 8.14 22.44 20.85
C ALA A 89 7.45 22.52 22.21
N GLU A 90 8.06 23.16 23.22
CA GLU A 90 7.51 23.22 24.58
C GLU A 90 6.06 23.73 24.63
N GLN A 91 5.72 24.67 23.75
CA GLN A 91 4.36 25.18 23.61
C GLN A 91 3.39 24.13 23.05
N ASP A 92 3.83 23.36 22.07
CA ASP A 92 3.04 22.30 21.44
C ASP A 92 2.80 21.16 22.47
N LYS A 93 3.79 20.86 23.32
CA LYS A 93 3.66 19.93 24.46
C LYS A 93 2.62 20.42 25.49
N LYS A 94 2.68 21.70 25.88
CA LYS A 94 1.68 22.29 26.80
C LYS A 94 0.26 22.21 26.23
N ILE A 95 0.10 22.43 24.92
CA ILE A 95 -1.20 22.26 24.25
C ILE A 95 -1.68 20.82 24.36
N MET A 96 -0.82 19.83 24.10
CA MET A 96 -1.16 18.41 24.24
C MET A 96 -1.57 18.05 25.67
N ASP A 97 -0.88 18.57 26.69
CA ASP A 97 -1.24 18.37 28.10
C ASP A 97 -2.64 18.93 28.40
N LEU A 98 -2.99 20.08 27.83
CA LEU A 98 -4.32 20.68 27.98
C LEU A 98 -5.41 19.90 27.29
N VAL A 99 -5.15 19.40 26.08
CA VAL A 99 -6.10 18.55 25.35
C VAL A 99 -6.31 17.25 26.12
N THR A 100 -5.25 16.68 26.71
CA THR A 100 -5.32 15.47 27.55
C THR A 100 -6.17 15.70 28.80
N LYS A 101 -6.01 16.85 29.47
CA LYS A 101 -6.77 17.17 30.68
C LYS A 101 -8.25 17.47 30.41
N LYS A 102 -8.57 18.14 29.29
CA LYS A 102 -9.93 18.61 28.97
C LYS A 102 -10.68 17.71 27.99
N ASN A 103 -10.05 16.68 27.45
CA ASN A 103 -10.51 15.81 26.34
C ASN A 103 -10.73 16.52 25.00
N ALA A 104 -11.29 17.72 25.00
CA ALA A 104 -11.46 18.57 23.83
C ALA A 104 -11.17 20.04 24.19
N VAL A 105 -10.56 20.76 23.27
CA VAL A 105 -10.23 22.19 23.44
C VAL A 105 -10.52 23.00 22.19
N THR A 106 -10.82 24.28 22.38
CA THR A 106 -10.97 25.29 21.33
C THR A 106 -9.79 26.26 21.31
N ALA A 107 -9.60 26.95 20.19
CA ALA A 107 -8.54 27.95 20.05
C ALA A 107 -8.65 29.10 21.08
N SER A 108 -9.87 29.49 21.46
CA SER A 108 -10.11 30.51 22.48
C SER A 108 -9.68 30.04 23.86
N GLU A 109 -9.95 28.79 24.24
CA GLU A 109 -9.54 28.24 25.54
C GLU A 109 -8.02 28.15 25.65
N ILE A 110 -7.34 27.72 24.58
CA ILE A 110 -5.87 27.68 24.53
C ILE A 110 -5.29 29.08 24.62
N GLN A 111 -5.91 30.07 23.97
CA GLN A 111 -5.46 31.45 24.05
C GLN A 111 -5.48 31.95 25.50
N THR A 112 -6.56 31.71 26.24
CA THR A 112 -6.71 32.17 27.63
C THR A 112 -5.76 31.43 28.58
N GLU A 113 -5.59 30.12 28.40
CA GLU A 113 -4.75 29.29 29.29
C GLU A 113 -3.25 29.50 29.06
N LEU A 114 -2.81 29.60 27.80
CA LEU A 114 -1.40 29.77 27.45
C LEU A 114 -1.02 31.23 27.18
N ASN A 115 -1.93 32.16 27.46
CA ASN A 115 -1.77 33.61 27.33
C ASN A 115 -1.21 34.07 25.96
N TYR A 116 -1.73 33.50 24.88
CA TYR A 116 -1.33 33.89 23.52
C TYR A 116 -1.85 35.27 23.17
N LYS A 117 -1.02 36.07 22.46
CA LYS A 117 -1.38 37.42 21.98
C LYS A 117 -2.65 37.46 21.12
N GLY A 118 -3.07 36.34 20.52
CA GLY A 118 -4.33 36.25 19.78
C GLY A 118 -4.78 34.83 19.47
N VAL A 119 -6.06 34.66 19.17
CA VAL A 119 -6.70 33.38 18.80
C VAL A 119 -6.02 32.74 17.58
N ASN A 120 -5.52 33.56 16.65
CA ASN A 120 -4.87 33.07 15.44
C ASN A 120 -3.57 32.32 15.73
N ALA A 121 -2.80 32.72 16.74
CA ALA A 121 -1.58 32.02 17.13
C ALA A 121 -1.90 30.62 17.68
N ALA A 122 -2.91 30.53 18.56
CA ALA A 122 -3.40 29.25 19.08
C ALA A 122 -3.98 28.35 17.96
N SER A 123 -4.76 28.94 17.05
CA SER A 123 -5.33 28.23 15.89
C SER A 123 -4.27 27.69 14.94
N GLN A 124 -3.20 28.45 14.67
CA GLN A 124 -2.09 27.98 13.84
C GLN A 124 -1.37 26.79 14.47
N ARG A 125 -1.11 26.84 15.78
CA ARG A 125 -0.47 25.72 16.52
C ARG A 125 -1.34 24.47 16.52
N LEU A 126 -2.64 24.61 16.78
CA LEU A 126 -3.60 23.51 16.71
C LEU A 126 -3.69 22.90 15.30
N ASN A 127 -3.72 23.73 14.26
CA ASN A 127 -3.73 23.25 12.89
C ASN A 127 -2.42 22.54 12.51
N LYS A 128 -1.28 22.99 13.04
CA LYS A 128 0.01 22.30 12.89
C LYS A 128 -0.05 20.91 13.53
N LEU A 129 -0.46 20.81 14.80
CA LEU A 129 -0.62 19.54 15.51
C LEU A 129 -1.63 18.58 14.85
N PHE A 130 -2.68 19.12 14.23
CA PHE A 130 -3.61 18.34 13.41
C PHE A 130 -2.95 17.81 12.13
N LYS A 131 -2.20 18.65 11.40
CA LYS A 131 -1.47 18.25 10.18
C LYS A 131 -0.37 17.24 10.44
N GLU A 132 0.20 17.27 11.64
CA GLU A 132 1.22 16.32 12.11
C GLU A 132 0.61 15.04 12.71
N GLY A 133 -0.72 14.93 12.75
CA GLY A 133 -1.41 13.69 13.13
C GLY A 133 -1.63 13.49 14.63
N TYR A 134 -1.20 14.42 15.50
CA TYR A 134 -1.38 14.32 16.95
C TYR A 134 -2.82 14.56 17.40
N LEU A 135 -3.53 15.45 16.70
CA LEU A 135 -4.89 15.86 17.04
C LEU A 135 -5.87 15.55 15.90
N LYS A 136 -7.13 15.30 16.25
CA LYS A 136 -8.28 15.33 15.36
C LYS A 136 -9.08 16.61 15.63
N LYS A 137 -9.78 17.10 14.60
CA LYS A 137 -10.67 18.26 14.72
C LYS A 137 -12.10 17.87 14.36
N ALA A 138 -13.07 18.39 15.08
CA ALA A 138 -14.48 18.33 14.76
C ALA A 138 -15.07 19.74 14.76
N GLN A 139 -15.94 20.01 13.79
CA GLN A 139 -16.69 21.25 13.75
C GLN A 139 -18.00 21.07 14.50
N SER A 140 -18.23 21.89 15.52
CA SER A 140 -19.49 21.98 16.24
C SER A 140 -20.06 23.39 16.04
N GLY A 141 -20.92 23.53 15.04
CA GLY A 141 -21.50 24.81 14.62
C GLY A 141 -20.43 25.84 14.19
N LYS A 142 -20.37 26.96 14.93
CA LYS A 142 -19.40 28.06 14.69
C LYS A 142 -18.03 27.83 15.34
N LYS A 143 -17.85 26.77 16.13
CA LYS A 143 -16.60 26.49 16.86
C LYS A 143 -15.93 25.21 16.35
N VAL A 144 -14.60 25.21 16.35
CA VAL A 144 -13.78 24.05 16.02
C VAL A 144 -13.18 23.49 17.31
N LEU A 145 -13.44 22.21 17.56
CA LEU A 145 -12.97 21.45 18.71
C LEU A 145 -11.82 20.54 18.27
N TYR A 146 -10.78 20.46 19.09
CA TYR A 146 -9.63 19.58 18.87
C TYR A 146 -9.52 18.58 20.01
N PHE A 147 -9.29 17.32 19.67
CA PHE A 147 -9.17 16.20 20.61
C PHE A 147 -8.05 15.26 20.17
N ILE A 148 -7.53 14.44 21.09
CA ILE A 148 -6.40 13.55 20.80
C ILE A 148 -6.83 12.45 19.82
N LYS A 149 -5.98 12.15 18.84
CA LYS A 149 -6.15 10.97 17.98
C LYS A 149 -5.90 9.72 18.83
N GLN A 150 -6.97 9.06 19.28
CA GLN A 150 -6.85 7.71 19.83
C GLN A 150 -6.39 6.79 18.69
N ASN A 151 -5.16 6.28 18.78
CA ASN A 151 -4.72 5.13 18.01
C ASN A 151 -5.29 3.89 18.72
N PHE A 152 -6.26 3.22 18.10
CA PHE A 152 -6.61 1.84 18.42
C PHE A 152 -5.90 0.94 17.41
#